data_AF-A0A350YQY7-F1
#
_entry.id   AF-A0A350YQY7-F1
#
_cell.length_a   1.000
_cell.length_b   1.000
_cell.length_c   1.000
_cell.angle_alpha   90.00
_cell.angle_beta   90.00
_cell.angle_gamma   90.00
#
_symmetry.space_group_name_H-M   'P 1'
#
loop_
_entity.id
_entity.type
_entity.pdbx_description
1 polymer ?
#
loop_
_entity_poly.entity_id
_entity_poly.type
_entity_poly.pdbx_seq_one_letter_code
_entity_poly.pdbx_strand_id
1 'polypeptide(L)'
;MNHEDLTGNINRGVSYFLIGWLVYGVLLYNFFSPMTNTCANSPEDEMIWWAMILSNLLIALFLTLFLNWSGARSISDGLKTGALFGALFTATIDLSMFSMTTMYKSLLPIVIETVVSAVVLAVVGMIIVLTWGKTKEA
;
A
#
# COMPACT_ATOMS: atom_id res chain seq x y z
N MET A 1 -19.79 -4.69 8.99
CA MET A 1 -19.34 -4.57 7.60
C MET A 1 -20.53 -4.95 6.72
N ASN A 2 -21.16 -3.98 6.07
CA ASN A 2 -22.37 -4.16 5.27
C ASN A 2 -22.02 -4.29 3.77
N HIS A 3 -23.01 -4.57 2.91
CA HIS A 3 -22.80 -4.65 1.45
C HIS A 3 -22.19 -3.36 0.86
N GLU A 4 -22.48 -2.21 1.47
CA GLU A 4 -21.93 -0.90 1.11
C GLU A 4 -20.43 -0.77 1.44
N ASP A 5 -19.94 -1.46 2.46
CA ASP A 5 -18.53 -1.47 2.82
C ASP A 5 -17.69 -2.24 1.79
N LEU A 6 -18.27 -3.25 1.14
CA LEU A 6 -17.65 -4.02 0.05
C LEU A 6 -17.55 -3.20 -1.24
N THR A 7 -18.59 -2.45 -1.62
CA THR A 7 -18.53 -1.55 -2.78
C THR A 7 -17.55 -0.40 -2.54
N GLY A 8 -17.52 0.14 -1.31
CA GLY A 8 -16.50 1.11 -0.90
C GLY A 8 -15.07 0.55 -0.98
N ASN A 9 -14.89 -0.76 -0.79
CA ASN A 9 -13.57 -1.39 -0.87
C ASN A 9 -12.99 -1.38 -2.29
N ILE A 10 -13.82 -1.51 -3.32
CA ILE A 10 -13.37 -1.42 -4.72
C ILE A 10 -12.78 -0.02 -4.97
N ASN A 11 -13.49 1.04 -4.59
CA ASN A 11 -13.00 2.42 -4.77
C ASN A 11 -11.71 2.70 -3.98
N ARG A 12 -11.57 2.12 -2.78
CA ARG A 12 -10.36 2.23 -1.96
C ARG A 12 -9.17 1.50 -2.58
N GLY A 13 -9.40 0.31 -3.14
CA GLY A 13 -8.38 -0.46 -3.85
C GLY A 13 -7.92 0.21 -5.15
N VAL A 14 -8.84 0.81 -5.92
CA VAL A 14 -8.48 1.62 -7.09
C VAL A 14 -7.64 2.84 -6.68
N SER A 15 -8.00 3.50 -5.58
CA SER A 15 -7.23 4.63 -5.07
C SER A 15 -5.79 4.23 -4.70
N TYR A 16 -5.64 3.09 -4.00
CA TYR A 16 -4.32 2.55 -3.68
C TYR A 16 -3.52 2.20 -4.94
N PHE A 17 -4.14 1.52 -5.90
CA PHE A 17 -3.47 1.14 -7.15
C PHE A 17 -2.96 2.36 -7.92
N LEU A 18 -3.78 3.40 -8.09
CA LEU A 18 -3.39 4.60 -8.84
C LEU A 18 -2.27 5.39 -8.14
N ILE A 19 -2.36 5.54 -6.81
CA ILE A 19 -1.32 6.23 -6.03
C ILE A 19 -0.03 5.42 -6.05
N GLY A 20 -0.11 4.10 -5.83
CA GLY A 20 1.04 3.21 -5.87
C GLY A 20 1.72 3.22 -7.24
N TRP A 21 0.95 3.11 -8.32
CA TRP A 21 1.48 3.19 -9.68
C TRP A 21 2.18 4.53 -9.95
N LEU A 22 1.58 5.64 -9.56
CA LEU A 22 2.18 6.96 -9.75
C LEU A 22 3.51 7.09 -8.96
N VAL A 23 3.50 6.70 -7.68
CA VAL A 23 4.67 6.86 -6.81
C VAL A 23 5.80 5.91 -7.21
N TYR A 24 5.51 4.62 -7.35
CA TYR A 24 6.53 3.60 -7.58
C TYR A 24 6.85 3.38 -9.05
N GLY A 25 5.82 3.36 -9.91
CA GLY A 25 5.98 3.10 -11.34
C GLY A 25 6.50 4.31 -12.13
N VAL A 26 6.19 5.53 -11.69
CA VAL A 26 6.55 6.75 -12.43
C VAL A 26 7.61 7.57 -11.68
N LEU A 27 7.34 7.97 -10.44
CA LEU A 27 8.20 8.93 -9.73
C LEU A 27 9.50 8.32 -9.22
N LEU A 28 9.44 7.11 -8.64
CA LEU A 28 10.57 6.51 -7.93
C LEU A 28 11.24 5.36 -8.70
N TYR A 29 10.75 4.99 -9.87
CA TYR A 29 11.30 3.89 -10.66
C TYR A 29 12.81 4.05 -10.92
N ASN A 30 13.22 5.20 -11.46
CA ASN A 30 14.62 5.48 -11.78
C ASN A 30 15.49 5.61 -10.51
N PHE A 31 14.88 5.91 -9.37
CA PHE A 31 15.58 6.03 -8.10
C PHE A 31 15.91 4.66 -7.50
N PHE A 32 14.95 3.73 -7.51
CA PHE A 32 15.14 2.39 -6.95
C PHE A 32 15.86 1.42 -7.89
N SER A 33 15.66 1.53 -9.20
CA SER A 33 16.27 0.65 -10.22
C SER A 33 17.79 0.40 -10.03
N PRO A 34 18.65 1.41 -9.76
CA PRO A 34 20.07 1.14 -9.54
C PRO A 34 20.38 0.44 -8.21
N MET A 35 19.49 0.53 -7.21
CA MET A 35 19.68 -0.02 -5.86
C MET A 35 19.14 -1.45 -5.70
N THR A 36 18.30 -1.90 -6.62
CA THR A 36 17.75 -3.25 -6.67
C THR A 36 18.31 -4.03 -7.87
N ASN A 37 18.05 -5.33 -7.92
CA ASN A 37 18.19 -6.12 -9.14
C ASN A 37 16.90 -6.90 -9.41
N THR A 38 16.76 -7.40 -10.63
CA THR A 38 15.52 -8.01 -11.11
C THR A 38 15.46 -9.53 -10.94
N CYS A 39 16.33 -10.13 -10.11
CA CYS A 39 16.49 -11.59 -10.06
C CYS A 39 15.20 -12.35 -9.67
N ALA A 40 14.31 -11.70 -8.91
CA ALA A 40 13.05 -12.27 -8.45
C ALA A 40 11.81 -11.65 -9.12
N ASN A 41 12.00 -10.70 -10.03
CA ASN A 41 10.89 -10.05 -10.73
C ASN A 41 10.48 -10.90 -11.94
N SER A 42 9.18 -11.14 -12.08
CA SER A 42 8.64 -11.69 -13.34
C SER A 42 8.88 -10.71 -14.49
N PRO A 43 9.20 -11.20 -15.70
CA PRO A 43 9.12 -10.41 -16.91
C PRO A 43 7.74 -9.76 -17.08
N GLU A 44 7.68 -8.59 -17.72
CA GLU A 44 6.42 -7.84 -17.89
C GLU A 44 5.36 -8.62 -18.68
N ASP A 45 5.78 -9.41 -19.66
CA ASP A 45 4.94 -10.27 -20.49
C ASP A 45 4.44 -11.53 -19.77
N GLU A 46 5.09 -11.91 -18.66
CA GLU A 46 4.72 -13.06 -17.82
C GLU A 46 3.97 -12.63 -16.54
N MET A 47 3.70 -11.33 -16.37
CA MET A 47 3.08 -10.83 -15.15
C MET A 47 1.65 -11.35 -14.98
N ILE A 48 1.37 -11.91 -13.79
CA ILE A 48 0.05 -12.45 -13.45
C ILE A 48 -0.88 -11.32 -12.99
N TRP A 49 -1.56 -10.68 -13.95
CA TRP A 49 -2.41 -9.50 -13.74
C TRP A 49 -3.51 -9.66 -12.69
N TRP A 50 -4.20 -10.80 -12.65
CA TRP A 50 -5.28 -11.01 -11.68
C TRP A 50 -4.75 -11.02 -10.23
N ALA A 51 -3.55 -11.55 -10.01
CA ALA A 51 -2.91 -11.61 -8.70
C ALA A 51 -2.48 -10.21 -8.25
N MET A 52 -1.97 -9.39 -9.18
CA MET A 52 -1.65 -7.99 -8.93
C MET A 52 -2.90 -7.16 -8.57
N ILE A 53 -4.00 -7.32 -9.30
CA ILE A 53 -5.25 -6.60 -8.98
C ILE A 53 -5.78 -7.04 -7.63
N LEU A 54 -5.81 -8.36 -7.37
CA LEU A 54 -6.30 -8.91 -6.12
C LEU A 54 -5.44 -8.46 -4.93
N SER A 55 -4.12 -8.41 -5.06
CA SER A 55 -3.23 -7.96 -3.98
C SER A 55 -3.49 -6.50 -3.60
N ASN A 56 -3.73 -5.61 -4.58
CA ASN A 56 -4.10 -4.21 -4.35
C ASN A 56 -5.46 -4.06 -3.64
N LEU A 57 -6.45 -4.89 -4.00
CA LEU A 57 -7.74 -4.91 -3.32
C LEU A 57 -7.63 -5.41 -1.88
N LEU A 58 -6.79 -6.44 -1.65
CA LEU A 58 -6.58 -7.03 -0.34
C LEU A 58 -5.84 -6.08 0.61
N ILE A 59 -4.81 -5.36 0.15
CA ILE A 59 -4.11 -4.40 1.01
C ILE A 59 -4.98 -3.20 1.37
N ALA A 60 -5.81 -2.71 0.45
CA ALA A 60 -6.79 -1.66 0.76
C ALA A 60 -7.86 -2.13 1.76
N LEU A 61 -8.35 -3.37 1.61
CA LEU A 61 -9.25 -3.99 2.57
C LEU A 61 -8.57 -4.15 3.94
N PHE A 62 -7.32 -4.61 3.96
CA PHE A 62 -6.59 -4.84 5.19
C PHE A 62 -6.35 -3.53 5.95
N LEU A 63 -5.93 -2.46 5.27
CA LEU A 63 -5.81 -1.13 5.86
C LEU A 63 -7.17 -0.62 6.38
N THR A 64 -8.26 -0.87 5.64
CA THR A 64 -9.62 -0.52 6.09
C THR A 64 -10.01 -1.25 7.38
N LEU A 65 -9.73 -2.55 7.49
CA LEU A 65 -9.97 -3.32 8.71
C LEU A 65 -9.10 -2.82 9.86
N PHE A 66 -7.83 -2.53 9.61
CA PHE A 66 -6.89 -2.05 10.60
C PHE A 66 -7.31 -0.70 11.19
N LEU A 67 -7.76 0.23 10.33
CA LEU A 67 -8.34 1.51 10.74
C LEU A 67 -9.64 1.35 11.55
N ASN A 68 -10.48 0.38 11.18
CA ASN A 68 -11.71 0.09 11.91
C ASN A 68 -11.41 -0.48 13.30
N TRP A 69 -10.43 -1.39 13.40
CA TRP A 69 -9.96 -1.94 14.67
C TRP A 69 -9.28 -0.90 15.55
N SER A 70 -8.60 0.08 14.96
CA SER A 70 -8.02 1.20 15.71
C SER A 70 -9.06 2.22 16.18
N GLY A 71 -10.33 2.09 15.77
CA GLY A 71 -11.39 3.05 16.09
C GLY A 71 -11.18 4.42 15.45
N ALA A 72 -10.51 4.50 14.30
CA ALA A 72 -10.23 5.75 13.61
C ALA A 72 -11.53 6.46 13.20
N ARG A 73 -11.65 7.76 13.54
CA ARG A 73 -12.85 8.56 13.21
C ARG A 73 -12.52 9.87 12.50
N SER A 74 -11.27 10.29 12.53
CA SER A 74 -10.81 11.55 11.96
C SER A 74 -9.76 11.35 10.87
N ILE A 75 -9.60 12.36 10.02
CA ILE A 75 -8.59 12.38 8.95
C ILE A 75 -7.18 12.15 9.51
N SER A 76 -6.87 12.75 10.67
CA SER A 76 -5.57 12.59 11.32
C SER A 76 -5.34 11.17 11.83
N ASP A 77 -6.40 10.46 12.25
CA ASP A 77 -6.30 9.04 12.59
C ASP A 77 -5.99 8.21 11.33
N GLY A 78 -6.66 8.51 10.21
CA GLY A 78 -6.39 7.90 8.91
C GLY A 78 -4.93 8.04 8.48
N LEU A 79 -4.38 9.26 8.60
CA LEU A 79 -2.98 9.54 8.27
C LEU A 79 -2.01 8.80 9.20
N LYS A 80 -2.19 8.88 10.52
CA LYS A 80 -1.25 8.29 11.49
C LYS A 80 -1.28 6.77 11.44
N THR A 81 -2.47 6.18 11.48
CA THR A 81 -2.64 4.73 11.46
C THR A 81 -2.26 4.16 10.10
N GLY A 82 -2.57 4.86 9.00
CA GLY A 82 -2.11 4.49 7.66
C GLY A 82 -0.59 4.55 7.51
N ALA A 83 0.06 5.60 8.03
CA ALA A 83 1.52 5.73 8.03
C ALA A 83 2.19 4.59 8.81
N LEU A 84 1.71 4.32 10.02
CA LEU A 84 2.24 3.27 10.86
C LEU A 84 2.07 1.89 10.21
N PHE A 85 0.89 1.63 9.66
CA PHE A 85 0.61 0.39 8.96
C PHE A 85 1.52 0.21 7.73
N GLY A 86 1.67 1.24 6.89
CA GLY A 86 2.55 1.19 5.72
C GLY A 86 4.00 0.99 6.06
N ALA A 87 4.50 1.71 7.06
CA ALA A 87 5.88 1.53 7.53
C ALA A 87 6.11 0.09 8.00
N LEU A 88 5.27 -0.43 8.89
CA LEU A 88 5.48 -1.76 9.48
C LEU A 88 5.27 -2.89 8.47
N PHE A 89 4.23 -2.78 7.64
CA PHE A 89 3.89 -3.80 6.66
C PHE A 89 4.98 -3.91 5.59
N THR A 90 5.39 -2.79 5.00
CA THR A 90 6.42 -2.78 3.96
C THR A 90 7.79 -3.16 4.54
N ALA A 91 8.18 -2.62 5.70
CA ALA A 91 9.44 -3.01 6.33
C ALA A 91 9.51 -4.51 6.61
N THR A 92 8.39 -5.14 7.00
CA THR A 92 8.33 -6.60 7.21
C THR A 92 8.62 -7.36 5.92
N ILE A 93 7.99 -6.96 4.81
CA ILE A 93 8.20 -7.59 3.49
C ILE A 93 9.65 -7.38 3.03
N ASP A 94 10.14 -6.14 3.09
CA ASP A 94 11.46 -5.79 2.58
C ASP A 94 12.58 -6.43 3.39
N LEU A 95 12.48 -6.46 4.71
CA LEU A 95 13.46 -7.15 5.56
C LEU A 95 13.42 -8.66 5.35
N SER A 96 12.24 -9.24 5.11
CA SER A 96 12.12 -10.65 4.74
C SER A 96 12.83 -10.94 3.41
N MET A 97 12.57 -10.14 2.38
CA MET A 97 13.25 -10.23 1.08
C MET A 97 14.75 -9.99 1.19
N PHE A 98 15.19 -9.03 2.01
CA PHE A 98 16.62 -8.80 2.27
C PHE A 98 17.29 -9.98 2.95
N SER A 99 16.57 -10.72 3.81
CA SER A 99 17.11 -11.88 4.51
C SER A 99 17.22 -13.14 3.65
N MET A 100 16.36 -13.28 2.63
CA MET A 100 16.24 -14.51 1.83
C MET A 100 16.65 -14.37 0.37
N THR A 101 16.84 -13.15 -0.13
CA THR A 101 17.12 -12.87 -1.54
C THR A 101 18.32 -11.94 -1.71
N THR A 102 18.81 -11.83 -2.94
CA THR A 102 19.85 -10.88 -3.32
C THR A 102 19.29 -9.60 -3.94
N MET A 103 17.97 -9.39 -3.91
CA MET A 103 17.29 -8.29 -4.62
C MET A 103 17.81 -6.91 -4.21
N TYR A 104 17.98 -6.67 -2.91
CA TYR A 104 18.43 -5.39 -2.35
C TYR A 104 19.95 -5.36 -2.20
N LYS A 105 20.61 -4.34 -2.76
CA LYS A 105 22.08 -4.19 -2.69
C LYS A 105 22.59 -3.63 -1.36
N SER A 106 21.70 -3.04 -0.56
CA SER A 106 22.02 -2.45 0.76
C SER A 106 20.73 -2.22 1.56
N LEU A 107 20.86 -1.78 2.81
CA LEU A 107 19.73 -1.39 3.67
C LEU A 107 19.09 -0.06 3.28
N LEU A 108 19.78 0.79 2.52
CA LEU A 108 19.29 2.11 2.13
C LEU A 108 17.95 2.09 1.36
N PRO A 109 17.75 1.27 0.30
CA PRO A 109 16.47 1.19 -0.39
C PRO A 109 15.33 0.77 0.55
N ILE A 110 15.58 -0.12 1.49
CA ILE A 110 14.56 -0.60 2.45
C ILE A 110 14.07 0.53 3.35
N VAL A 111 14.99 1.35 3.88
CA VAL A 111 14.64 2.50 4.72
C VAL A 111 13.82 3.52 3.93
N ILE A 112 14.22 3.81 2.70
CA ILE A 112 13.52 4.78 1.85
C ILE A 112 12.14 4.25 1.47
N GLU A 113 12.05 2.99 1.08
CA GLU A 113 10.80 2.31 0.73
C GLU A 113 9.82 2.32 1.91
N THR A 114 10.30 2.04 3.12
CA THR A 114 9.51 2.12 4.35
C THR A 114 8.94 3.53 4.59
N VAL A 115 9.72 4.58 4.31
CA VAL A 115 9.26 5.97 4.48
C VAL A 115 8.24 6.33 3.40
N VAL A 116 8.49 5.94 2.15
CA VAL A 116 7.59 6.20 1.02
C VAL A 116 6.27 5.47 1.23
N SER A 117 6.31 4.20 1.63
CA SER A 117 5.10 3.39 1.86
C SER A 117 4.27 3.93 3.02
N ALA A 118 4.92 4.46 4.06
CA ALA A 118 4.24 5.17 5.14
C ALA A 118 3.48 6.38 4.60
N VAL A 119 4.09 7.19 3.75
CA VAL A 119 3.41 8.35 3.13
C VAL A 119 2.25 7.91 2.23
N VAL A 120 2.46 6.92 1.37
CA VAL A 120 1.43 6.39 0.46
C VAL A 120 0.23 5.85 1.24
N LEU A 121 0.46 4.99 2.23
CA LEU A 121 -0.63 4.43 3.02
C LEU A 121 -1.23 5.41 4.02
N ALA A 122 -0.52 6.47 4.42
CA ALA A 122 -1.15 7.59 5.12
C ALA A 122 -2.21 8.26 4.25
N VAL A 123 -1.87 8.59 2.99
CA VAL A 123 -2.80 9.22 2.04
C VAL A 123 -3.98 8.29 1.75
N VAL A 124 -3.73 7.00 1.56
CA VAL A 124 -4.79 6.01 1.33
C VAL A 124 -5.68 5.86 2.57
N GLY A 125 -5.09 5.83 3.77
CA GLY A 125 -5.81 5.80 5.03
C GLY A 125 -6.71 7.03 5.23
N MET A 126 -6.22 8.22 4.86
CA MET A 126 -7.03 9.44 4.81
C MET A 126 -8.23 9.27 3.86
N ILE A 127 -8.03 8.76 2.64
CA ILE A 127 -9.11 8.54 1.67
C ILE A 127 -10.15 7.55 2.22
N ILE A 128 -9.70 6.49 2.89
CA ILE A 128 -10.59 5.51 3.53
C ILE A 128 -11.47 6.18 4.59
N VAL A 129 -10.88 6.97 5.49
CA VAL A 129 -11.66 7.65 6.55
C VAL A 129 -12.62 8.70 5.97
N LEU A 130 -12.20 9.44 4.94
CA LEU A 130 -13.06 10.40 4.24
C LEU A 130 -14.26 9.74 3.55
N THR A 131 -14.09 8.50 3.08
CA THR A 131 -15.17 7.75 2.41
C THR A 131 -16.10 7.04 3.39
N TRP A 132 -15.67 6.75 4.62
CA TRP A 132 -16.54 6.20 5.67
C TRP A 132 -17.62 7.16 6.14
N GLY A 133 -17.37 8.47 6.11
CA GLY A 133 -18.36 9.46 6.56
C GLY A 133 -19.56 9.64 5.63
N LYS A 134 -19.48 9.13 4.39
CA LYS A 134 -20.52 9.33 3.36
C LYS A 134 -21.63 8.26 3.36
N THR A 135 -21.53 7.21 4.17
CA THR A 135 -22.52 6.13 4.28
C THR A 135 -23.65 6.40 5.30
N LYS A 136 -23.84 7.66 5.73
CA LYS A 136 -24.92 8.05 6.66
C LYS A 136 -26.04 8.91 6.06
N GLU A 137 -26.14 8.98 4.73
CA GLU A 137 -27.29 9.60 4.07
C GLU A 137 -27.87 8.64 3.02
N ALA A 138 -28.75 7.75 3.48
CA ALA A 138 -29.75 7.06 2.66
C ALA A 138 -31.01 6.86 3.52
#